data_AF-A0A2U1J1V4-F1
#
_entry.id   AF-A0A2U1J1V4-F1
#
_cell.length_a   1.000
_cell.length_b   1.000
_cell.length_c   1.000
_cell.angle_alpha   90.00
_cell.angle_beta   90.00
_cell.angle_gamma   90.00
#
_symmetry.space_group_name_H-M   'P 1'
#
loop_
_entity.id
_entity.type
_entity.pdbx_description
1 polymer ?
#
loop_
_entity_poly.entity_id
_entity_poly.type
_entity_poly.pdbx_seq_one_letter_code
_entity_poly.pdbx_strand_id
1 'polypeptide(L)'
;KILTGTIMQIVLQICKEDKIPIIYKSAALSGLQTGQWAGAFITSTSRLVLPISGVKIFDRSNILSVGYCPLVEHIKKRVFEHAKNESFKVL
;
A
#
# COMPACT_ATOMS: atom_id res chain seq x y z
N LYS A 1 17.99 3.45 2.61
CA LYS A 1 17.63 3.06 1.21
C LYS A 1 16.42 2.14 1.31
N ILE A 2 15.33 2.42 0.58
CA ILE A 2 14.13 1.57 0.59
C ILE A 2 14.32 0.46 -0.44
N LEU A 3 13.97 -0.78 -0.09
CA LEU A 3 14.04 -1.91 -1.02
C LEU A 3 12.82 -1.88 -1.95
N THR A 4 13.05 -1.82 -3.26
CA THR A 4 12.00 -2.00 -4.25
C THR A 4 11.85 -3.48 -4.57
N GLY A 5 11.14 -4.22 -3.71
CA GLY A 5 10.84 -5.63 -3.95
C GLY A 5 9.85 -5.85 -5.10
N THR A 6 9.72 -7.08 -5.57
CA THR A 6 8.86 -7.47 -6.71
C THR A 6 7.43 -6.93 -6.59
N ILE A 7 6.81 -7.05 -5.41
CA ILE A 7 5.45 -6.53 -5.19
C ILE A 7 5.40 -5.01 -5.35
N MET A 8 6.41 -4.29 -4.89
CA MET A 8 6.48 -2.84 -5.08
C MET A 8 6.62 -2.49 -6.57
N GLN A 9 7.40 -3.25 -7.33
CA GLN A 9 7.51 -3.07 -8.79
C GLN A 9 6.14 -3.25 -9.47
N ILE A 10 5.38 -4.28 -9.09
CA ILE A 10 4.02 -4.52 -9.59
C ILE A 10 3.09 -3.36 -9.23
N VAL A 11 3.14 -2.85 -8.00
CA VAL A 11 2.36 -1.67 -7.59
C VAL A 11 2.70 -0.45 -8.46
N LEU A 12 3.99 -0.17 -8.68
CA LEU A 12 4.41 0.96 -9.52
C LEU A 12 3.93 0.80 -10.96
N GLN A 13 3.97 -0.41 -11.51
CA GLN A 13 3.45 -0.73 -12.83
C GLN A 13 1.94 -0.50 -12.92
N ILE A 14 1.16 -1.03 -11.98
CA ILE A 14 -0.31 -0.83 -11.92
C ILE A 14 -0.64 0.66 -11.81
N CYS A 15 0.05 1.40 -10.95
CA CYS A 15 -0.15 2.85 -10.84
C CYS A 15 0.12 3.56 -12.17
N LYS A 16 1.14 3.14 -12.92
CA LYS A 16 1.41 3.68 -14.26
C LYS A 16 0.30 3.35 -15.26
N GLU A 17 -0.15 2.09 -15.31
CA GLU A 17 -1.21 1.62 -16.20
C GLU A 17 -2.54 2.34 -15.93
N ASP A 18 -2.88 2.48 -14.65
CA ASP A 18 -4.15 3.05 -14.19
C ASP A 18 -4.09 4.59 -14.08
N LYS A 19 -2.98 5.20 -14.52
CA LYS A 19 -2.73 6.66 -14.49
C LYS A 19 -2.86 7.26 -13.08
N ILE A 20 -2.47 6.50 -12.06
CA ILE A 20 -2.39 6.95 -10.67
C ILE A 20 -1.04 7.67 -10.47
N PRO A 21 -1.03 8.97 -10.10
CA PRO A 21 0.20 9.72 -9.92
C PRO A 21 0.97 9.23 -8.69
N ILE A 22 2.30 9.11 -8.83
CA ILE A 22 3.20 8.65 -7.77
C ILE A 22 4.13 9.79 -7.37
N ILE A 23 4.19 10.09 -6.08
CA ILE A 23 5.08 11.11 -5.51
C ILE A 23 6.02 10.46 -4.52
N TYR A 24 7.32 10.54 -4.79
CA TYR A 24 8.37 10.06 -3.88
C TYR A 24 8.70 11.16 -2.87
N LYS A 25 7.95 11.20 -1.76
CA LYS A 25 8.21 12.08 -0.63
C LYS A 25 8.10 11.32 0.68
N SER A 26 8.78 11.82 1.71
CA SER A 26 8.58 11.29 3.07
C SER A 26 7.13 11.52 3.49
N ALA A 27 6.50 10.47 4.01
CA ALA A 27 5.13 10.55 4.53
C ALA A 27 5.19 11.09 5.96
N ALA A 28 4.73 12.33 6.15
CA ALA A 28 4.71 12.94 7.48
C ALA A 28 3.54 12.42 8.33
N LEU A 29 3.80 12.06 9.59
CA LEU A 29 2.76 11.64 10.55
C LEU A 29 1.71 12.73 10.78
N SER A 30 2.06 14.01 10.61
CA SER A 30 1.12 15.13 10.67
C SER A 30 0.00 15.01 9.63
N GLY A 31 0.27 14.41 8.46
CA GLY A 31 -0.76 14.16 7.45
C GLY A 31 -1.80 13.14 7.89
N LEU A 32 -1.38 12.12 8.66
CA LEU A 32 -2.31 11.17 9.26
C LEU A 32 -3.14 11.83 10.37
N GLN A 33 -2.50 12.65 11.21
CA GLN A 33 -3.18 13.36 12.31
C GLN A 33 -4.21 14.39 11.82
N THR A 34 -3.96 15.00 10.66
CA THR A 34 -4.85 16.00 10.04
C THR A 34 -5.86 15.41 9.06
N GLY A 35 -5.91 14.07 8.91
CA GLY A 35 -6.86 13.39 8.02
C GLY A 35 -6.54 13.53 6.52
N GLN A 36 -5.33 13.96 6.15
CA GLN A 36 -4.91 14.06 4.76
C GLN A 36 -4.64 12.70 4.11
N TRP A 37 -4.38 11.66 4.92
CA TRP A 37 -4.18 10.32 4.42
C TRP A 37 -5.54 9.66 4.19
N ALA A 38 -5.90 9.46 2.92
CA ALA A 38 -7.11 8.73 2.57
C ALA A 38 -6.99 7.21 2.81
N GLY A 39 -5.76 6.70 2.88
CA GLY A 39 -5.45 5.28 3.03
C GLY A 39 -3.94 5.04 3.15
N ALA A 40 -3.56 3.87 3.65
CA ALA A 40 -2.17 3.42 3.69
C ALA A 40 -2.09 1.89 3.56
N PHE A 41 -0.98 1.41 3.04
CA PHE A 41 -0.70 -0.02 2.92
C PHE A 41 0.81 -0.27 3.01
N ILE A 42 1.18 -1.51 3.29
CA ILE A 42 2.54 -2.01 3.13
C ILE A 42 2.58 -3.10 2.06
N THR A 43 3.73 -3.27 1.43
CA THR A 43 3.97 -4.34 0.45
C THR A 43 4.96 -5.37 0.97
N SER A 44 4.70 -6.65 0.74
CA SER A 44 5.69 -7.72 0.93
C SER A 44 5.35 -8.94 0.07
N THR A 45 6.31 -9.81 -0.21
CA THR A 45 6.06 -11.03 -0.99
C THR A 45 5.00 -11.92 -0.34
N SER A 46 5.00 -12.06 0.98
CA SER A 46 4.07 -12.94 1.70
C SER A 46 2.66 -12.37 1.88
N ARG A 47 2.50 -11.04 1.81
CA ARG A 47 1.22 -10.36 2.06
C ARG A 47 0.67 -9.59 0.85
N LEU A 48 1.42 -9.55 -0.25
CA LEU A 48 1.15 -8.68 -1.40
C LEU A 48 0.96 -7.22 -0.94
N VAL A 49 -0.24 -6.67 -1.09
CA VAL A 49 -0.67 -5.37 -0.55
C VAL A 49 -1.49 -5.59 0.71
N LEU A 50 -0.96 -5.16 1.86
CA LEU A 50 -1.65 -5.23 3.15
C LEU A 50 -2.12 -3.84 3.56
N PRO A 51 -3.44 -3.56 3.55
CA PRO A 51 -3.97 -2.31 4.07
C PRO A 51 -3.63 -2.10 5.55
N ILE A 52 -3.28 -0.87 5.92
CA ILE A 52 -3.07 -0.46 7.31
C ILE A 52 -4.37 0.15 7.81
N SER A 53 -4.95 -0.42 8.86
CA SER A 53 -6.17 0.12 9.48
C SER A 53 -5.89 1.21 10.52
N GLY A 54 -4.71 1.19 11.14
CA GLY A 54 -4.30 2.20 12.10
C GLY A 54 -2.82 2.19 12.44
N VAL A 55 -2.34 3.30 13.00
CA VAL A 55 -0.95 3.52 13.40
C VAL A 55 -0.91 3.89 14.88
N LYS A 56 -0.12 3.15 15.67
CA LYS A 56 0.16 3.48 17.07
C LYS A 56 1.45 4.28 17.15
N ILE A 57 1.41 5.43 17.82
CA ILE A 57 2.61 6.22 18.12
C ILE A 57 2.99 5.92 19.58
N PHE A 58 4.22 5.51 19.82
CA PHE A 58 4.66 4.96 21.12
C PHE A 58 4.47 5.91 22.30
N ASP A 59 4.55 7.22 22.07
CA ASP A 59 4.38 8.28 23.06
C ASP A 59 2.90 8.65 23.32
N ARG A 60 1.96 8.01 22.62
CA ARG A 60 0.52 8.29 22.71
C ARG A 60 -0.27 7.03 23.00
N SER A 61 -1.31 7.17 23.82
CA SER A 61 -2.24 6.09 24.14
C SER A 61 -3.15 5.71 22.96
N ASN A 62 -3.36 6.63 22.01
CA ASN A 62 -4.36 6.49 20.96
C ASN A 62 -3.77 5.89 19.67
N ILE A 63 -4.54 5.00 19.04
CA ILE A 63 -4.29 4.51 17.69
C ILE A 63 -4.94 5.49 16.72
N LEU A 64 -4.17 6.01 15.77
CA LEU A 64 -4.69 6.84 14.68
C LEU A 64 -5.29 5.93 13.62
N SER A 65 -6.59 6.06 13.35
CA SER A 65 -7.24 5.32 12.28
C SER A 65 -6.85 5.89 10.91
N VAL A 66 -6.54 5.00 9.98
CA VAL A 66 -6.27 5.34 8.57
C VAL A 66 -7.55 5.23 7.73
N GLY A 67 -8.52 4.42 8.17
CA GLY A 67 -9.79 4.23 7.49
C GLY A 67 -9.72 3.34 6.24
N TYR A 68 -10.89 3.13 5.63
CA TYR A 68 -11.04 2.42 4.36
C TYR A 68 -10.73 3.35 3.19
N CYS A 69 -9.99 2.84 2.20
CA CYS A 69 -9.63 3.59 1.00
C CYS A 69 -9.95 2.78 -0.27
N PRO A 70 -10.85 3.27 -1.14
CA PRO A 70 -11.16 2.60 -2.41
C PRO A 70 -9.93 2.39 -3.29
N LEU A 71 -9.00 3.35 -3.30
CA LEU A 71 -7.76 3.26 -4.09
C LEU A 71 -6.84 2.14 -3.58
N VAL A 72 -6.76 1.96 -2.26
CA VAL A 72 -5.94 0.88 -1.68
C VAL A 72 -6.52 -0.49 -2.02
N GLU A 73 -7.84 -0.66 -1.93
CA GLU A 73 -8.48 -1.92 -2.34
C GLU A 73 -8.36 -2.18 -3.84
N HIS A 74 -8.44 -1.14 -4.68
CA HIS A 74 -8.19 -1.25 -6.11
C HIS A 74 -6.77 -1.76 -6.41
N ILE A 75 -5.76 -1.14 -5.81
CA ILE A 75 -4.36 -1.55 -5.97
C ILE A 75 -4.17 -2.99 -5.49
N LYS A 76 -4.72 -3.33 -4.32
CA LYS A 76 -4.65 -4.69 -3.75
C LYS A 76 -5.26 -5.74 -4.69
N LYS A 77 -6.43 -5.46 -5.26
CA LYS A 77 -7.09 -6.34 -6.23
C LYS A 77 -6.24 -6.54 -7.48
N ARG A 78 -5.74 -5.44 -8.07
CA ARG A 78 -4.89 -5.48 -9.28
C ARG A 78 -3.60 -6.25 -9.06
N VAL A 79 -2.93 -6.05 -7.91
CA VAL A 79 -1.71 -6.79 -7.56
C VAL A 79 -1.99 -8.28 -7.41
N PHE A 80 -3.10 -8.64 -6.75
CA PHE A 80 -3.50 -10.05 -6.61
C PHE A 80 -3.78 -10.71 -7.95
N GLU A 81 -4.51 -10.04 -8.85
CA GLU A 81 -4.76 -10.53 -10.20
C GLU A 81 -3.47 -10.71 -11.00
N HIS A 82 -2.56 -9.74 -10.92
CA HIS A 82 -1.26 -9.83 -11.57
C HIS A 82 -0.42 -11.01 -11.06
N ALA A 83 -0.29 -11.14 -9.73
CA ALA A 83 0.46 -12.24 -9.12
C ALA A 83 -0.14 -13.61 -9.46
N LYS A 84 -1.46 -13.71 -9.57
CA LYS A 84 -2.15 -14.94 -10.00
C LYS A 84 -1.86 -15.27 -11.46
N ASN A 85 -1.88 -14.28 -12.34
CA ASN A 85 -1.66 -14.49 -13.78
C ASN A 85 -0.21 -14.84 -14.12
N GLU A 86 0.75 -14.33 -13.36
CA GLU A 86 2.18 -14.67 -13.51
C GLU A 86 2.59 -15.91 -12.71
N SER A 87 1.69 -16.47 -11.90
CA SER A 87 1.99 -17.70 -11.16
C SER A 87 1.99 -18.91 -12.09
N PHE A 88 2.99 -19.77 -11.92
CA PHE A 88 3.04 -21.07 -12.60
C PHE A 88 2.46 -22.14 -11.69
N LYS A 89 1.60 -22.99 -12.25
CA LYS A 89 1.06 -24.15 -11.54
C LYS A 89 2.14 -25.22 -11.43
N VAL A 90 2.62 -25.49 -10.23
CA VAL A 90 3.51 -26.62 -9.96
C VAL A 90 2.63 -27.84 -9.66
N LEU A 91 2.85 -28.92 -10.42
CA LEU A 91 2.12 -30.19 -10.36
C LEU A 91 2.36 -30.94 -9.05
#